data_AF-A0A392W1I0-F1
#
_entry.id   AF-A0A392W1I0-F1
#
_cell.length_a   1.000
_cell.length_b   1.000
_cell.length_c   1.000
_cell.angle_alpha   90.00
_cell.angle_beta   90.00
_cell.angle_gamma   90.00
#
_symmetry.space_group_name_H-M   'P 1'
#
loop_
_entity.id
_entity.type
_entity.pdbx_description
1 polymer ?
#
loop_
_entity_poly.entity_id
_entity_poly.type
_entity_poly.pdbx_seq_one_letter_code
_entity_poly.pdbx_strand_id
1 'polypeptide(L)' 'PKGDNGGKFKCYHCHEPGHFKNDCPERSGSGSSSAQIAVSEEGYESA' A
#
# COMPACT_ATOMS: atom_id res chain seq x y z
N PRO A 1 4.63 29.73 17.26
CA PRO A 1 5.35 28.50 16.84
C PRO A 1 4.43 27.27 16.93
N LYS A 2 3.83 26.87 15.79
CA LYS A 2 2.96 25.68 15.73
C LYS A 2 3.87 24.44 15.89
N GLY A 3 3.74 23.74 17.02
CA GLY A 3 4.48 22.53 17.29
C GLY A 3 4.03 21.42 16.35
N ASP A 4 4.80 21.20 15.30
CA ASP A 4 4.62 20.09 14.36
C ASP A 4 5.05 18.78 15.04
N ASN A 5 4.16 18.26 15.89
CA ASN A 5 4.38 17.05 16.68
C ASN A 5 4.13 15.76 15.86
N GLY A 6 3.97 15.87 14.54
CA GLY A 6 3.74 14.74 13.63
C GLY A 6 5.01 14.09 13.07
N GLY A 7 6.19 14.72 13.22
CA GLY A 7 7.42 14.30 12.53
C GLY A 7 8.42 13.46 13.34
N LYS A 8 8.16 13.16 14.62
CA LYS A 8 9.21 12.60 15.50
C LYS A 8 9.36 11.07 15.45
N PHE A 9 8.38 10.33 14.93
CA PHE A 9 8.49 8.88 14.79
C PHE A 9 8.34 8.48 13.32
N LYS A 10 9.44 7.92 12.81
CA LYS A 10 9.52 7.34 11.47
C LYS A 10 9.60 5.84 11.58
N CYS A 11 8.98 5.15 10.65
CA CYS A 11 9.03 3.71 10.54
C CYS A 11 10.46 3.24 10.32
N TYR A 12 10.95 2.30 11.11
CA TYR A 12 12.28 1.72 10.93
C TYR A 12 12.39 0.75 9.74
N HIS A 13 11.29 0.51 9.02
CA HIS A 13 11.26 -0.38 7.87
C HIS A 13 11.30 0.38 6.54
N CYS A 14 10.35 1.29 6.31
CA CYS A 14 10.27 2.11 5.09
C CYS A 14 10.81 3.54 5.26
N HIS A 15 11.15 3.96 6.49
CA HIS A 15 11.60 5.32 6.83
C HIS A 15 10.56 6.43 6.65
N GLU A 16 9.28 6.10 6.50
CA GLU A 16 8.20 7.09 6.44
C GLU A 16 7.68 7.49 7.84
N PRO A 17 7.30 8.76 8.06
CA PRO A 17 6.70 9.22 9.30
C PRO A 17 5.24 8.75 9.46
N GLY A 18 4.76 8.74 10.71
CA GLY A 18 3.34 8.50 11.02
C GLY A 18 2.97 7.09 11.47
N HIS A 19 3.87 6.10 11.32
CA HIS A 19 3.68 4.73 11.80
C HIS A 19 5.01 4.09 12.29
N PHE A 20 4.92 2.96 13.00
CA PHE A 20 6.07 2.17 13.45
C PHE A 20 6.27 0.92 12.59
N LYS A 21 7.43 0.24 12.71
CA LYS A 21 7.75 -1.01 11.98
C LYS A 21 6.66 -2.11 12.09
N ASN A 22 5.89 -2.13 13.19
CA ASN A 22 4.81 -3.10 13.38
C ASN A 22 3.52 -2.75 12.59
N ASP A 23 3.30 -1.46 12.36
CA ASP A 23 2.13 -0.90 11.67
C ASP A 23 2.46 -0.50 10.23
N CYS A 24 3.62 -0.94 9.72
CA CYS A 24 4.10 -0.57 8.41
C CYS A 24 3.23 -1.21 7.32
N PRO A 25 2.59 -0.41 6.44
CA PRO A 25 1.71 -0.94 5.40
C PRO A 25 2.49 -1.83 4.42
N GLU A 26 3.75 -1.51 4.13
CA GLU A 26 4.66 -2.34 3.33
C GLU A 26 4.87 -3.73 3.93
N ARG A 27 4.83 -3.86 5.27
CA ARG A 27 4.97 -5.16 5.96
C ARG A 27 3.74 -6.04 5.78
N SER A 28 2.55 -5.45 5.66
CA SER A 28 1.30 -6.17 5.42
C SER A 28 0.90 -6.20 3.94
N GLY A 29 1.65 -5.53 3.08
CA GLY A 29 1.29 -5.21 1.69
C GLY A 29 1.59 -6.28 0.64
N SER A 30 2.16 -7.43 1.00
CA SER A 30 2.14 -8.61 0.10
C SER A 30 0.76 -9.28 0.20
N GLY A 31 -0.28 -8.64 -0.35
CA GLY A 31 -1.61 -9.23 -0.25
C GLY A 31 -2.76 -8.53 -0.95
N SER A 32 -2.62 -7.29 -1.41
CA SER A 32 -3.63 -6.67 -2.28
C SER A 32 -3.19 -6.66 -3.73
N SER A 33 -2.62 -7.78 -4.18
CA SER A 33 -2.86 -8.24 -5.56
C SER A 33 -4.24 -8.89 -5.63
N SER A 34 -5.28 -8.16 -5.21
CA SER A 34 -6.65 -8.60 -5.36
C SER A 34 -7.01 -8.46 -6.85
N ALA A 35 -6.75 -9.54 -7.57
CA ALA A 35 -7.21 -9.87 -8.90
C ALA A 35 -6.50 -9.20 -10.10
N GLN A 36 -5.24 -9.58 -10.31
CA GLN A 36 -4.88 -10.10 -11.64
C GLN A 36 -5.34 -11.57 -11.76
N ILE A 37 -6.64 -11.85 -11.61
CA ILE A 37 -7.19 -13.13 -12.04
C ILE A 37 -7.52 -12.99 -13.53
N ALA A 38 -6.59 -13.50 -14.33
CA ALA A 38 -6.72 -14.10 -15.64
C ALA A 38 -7.65 -13.44 -16.70
N VAL A 39 -7.00 -13.01 -17.78
CA VAL A 39 -7.52 -12.89 -19.15
C VAL A 39 -8.43 -14.06 -19.57
N SER A 40 -9.42 -13.74 -20.43
CA SER A 40 -10.34 -14.58 -21.27
C SER A 40 -11.77 -14.63 -20.70
N GLU A 41 -12.82 -14.11 -21.37
CA GLU A 41 -13.41 -14.86 -22.50
C GLU A 41 -14.14 -14.07 -23.60
N GLU A 42 -14.84 -12.94 -23.41
CA GLU A 42 -15.72 -12.46 -24.50
C GLU A 42 -15.17 -11.26 -25.27
N GLY A 43 -14.43 -11.60 -26.34
CA GLY A 43 -14.39 -10.78 -27.54
C GLY A 43 -15.82 -10.48 -27.98
N TYR A 44 -16.16 -9.19 -28.04
CA TYR A 44 -17.35 -8.74 -28.72
C TYR A 44 -17.19 -9.12 -30.20
N GLU A 45 -17.85 -10.20 -30.60
CA GLU A 45 -18.06 -10.49 -32.00
C GLU A 45 -18.99 -9.41 -32.55
N SER A 46 -18.57 -8.70 -33.59
CA SER A 46 -19.49 -7.87 -34.39
C SER A 46 -19.24 -8.21 -35.84
N ALA A 47 -20.04 -9.17 -36.31
CA ALA A 47 -20.39 -9.31 -37.71
C ALA A 47 -21.22 -8.09 -38.16
#